data_AF-A0A4U5PJC8-F1
#
_entry.id   AF-A0A4U5PJC8-F1
#
_cell.length_a   1.000
_cell.length_b   1.000
_cell.length_c   1.000
_cell.angle_alpha   90.00
_cell.angle_beta   90.00
_cell.angle_gamma   90.00
#
_symmetry.space_group_name_H-M   'P 1'
#
loop_
_entity.id
_entity.type
_entity.pdbx_description
1 polymer ?
#
loop_
_entity_poly.entity_id
_entity_poly.type
_entity_poly.pdbx_seq_one_letter_code
_entity_poly.pdbx_strand_id
1 'polypeptide(L)'
;MIGNSYAVKLIPAIYTSLKGDFAVLENFMFSGCEPLFHPYQDAKGCCADLIHFMFSKVKKMKPDVLFIISRYFSDFSQKPYEGAFDSLVIEANKRLSELKPHVATIIISGAMPKWDYEIGNEVNRRLKMDLSFHDLVFSSSYNLIPG
;
A
#
# COMPACT_ATOMS: atom_id res chain seq x y z
N MET A 1 5.88 0.36 -12.03
CA MET A 1 4.91 0.73 -10.97
C MET A 1 3.49 0.56 -11.51
N ILE A 2 2.58 0.02 -10.70
CA ILE A 2 1.16 -0.08 -11.03
C ILE A 2 0.32 0.59 -9.94
N GLY A 3 -0.82 1.19 -10.28
CA GLY A 3 -1.62 1.90 -9.28
C GLY A 3 -2.79 2.71 -9.80
N ASN A 4 -3.36 3.52 -8.92
CA ASN A 4 -4.43 4.46 -9.25
C ASN A 4 -3.89 5.91 -9.36
N SER A 5 -4.76 6.92 -9.28
CA SER A 5 -4.38 8.34 -9.32
C SER A 5 -3.44 8.81 -8.18
N TYR A 6 -3.33 8.08 -7.08
CA TYR A 6 -2.35 8.36 -6.01
C TYR A 6 -0.94 7.96 -6.41
N ALA A 7 -0.81 6.88 -7.18
CA ALA A 7 0.48 6.44 -7.71
C ALA A 7 1.15 7.52 -8.57
N VAL A 8 0.36 8.27 -9.33
CA VAL A 8 0.85 9.37 -10.18
C VAL A 8 1.60 10.41 -9.36
N LYS A 9 1.11 10.72 -8.14
CA LYS A 9 1.72 11.71 -7.25
C LYS A 9 3.05 11.23 -6.65
N LEU A 10 3.28 9.92 -6.59
CA LEU A 10 4.51 9.35 -6.04
C LEU A 10 5.60 9.14 -7.10
N ILE A 11 5.30 9.28 -8.39
CA ILE A 11 6.29 9.11 -9.47
C ILE A 11 7.54 9.97 -9.26
N PRO A 12 7.45 11.29 -8.97
CA PRO A 12 8.67 12.10 -8.85
C PRO A 12 9.57 11.66 -7.70
N ALA A 13 8.98 11.31 -6.56
CA ALA A 13 9.72 10.86 -5.39
C ALA A 13 10.41 9.50 -5.63
N ILE A 14 9.68 8.56 -6.23
CA ILE A 14 10.24 7.24 -6.56
C ILE A 14 11.31 7.37 -7.64
N TYR A 15 11.04 8.10 -8.72
CA TYR A 15 12.04 8.34 -9.76
C TYR A 15 13.32 8.95 -9.20
N THR A 16 13.21 9.97 -8.35
CA THR A 16 14.36 10.63 -7.73
C THR A 16 15.16 9.67 -6.85
N SER A 17 14.46 8.82 -6.08
CA SER A 17 15.11 7.87 -5.16
C SER A 17 15.79 6.70 -5.86
N LEU A 18 15.35 6.35 -7.07
CA LEU A 18 15.83 5.19 -7.83
C LEU A 18 16.68 5.56 -9.05
N LYS A 19 16.89 6.86 -9.29
CA LYS A 19 17.60 7.34 -10.47
C LYS A 19 19.04 6.86 -10.45
N GLY A 20 19.41 6.07 -11.46
CA GLY A 20 20.76 5.51 -11.61
C GLY A 20 20.88 4.05 -11.14
N ASP A 21 19.94 3.57 -10.33
CA ASP A 21 19.96 2.19 -9.81
C ASP A 21 19.22 1.21 -10.73
N PHE A 22 18.33 1.70 -11.60
CA PHE A 22 17.52 0.90 -12.50
C PHE A 22 17.60 1.41 -13.94
N ALA A 23 17.69 0.48 -14.89
CA ALA A 23 17.78 0.79 -16.32
C ALA A 23 16.46 1.32 -16.90
N VAL A 24 15.32 0.86 -16.38
CA VAL A 24 13.99 1.19 -16.91
C VAL A 24 13.01 1.39 -15.76
N LEU A 25 12.24 2.48 -15.82
CA LEU A 25 11.11 2.74 -14.93
C LEU A 25 9.82 2.89 -15.76
N GLU A 26 8.93 1.91 -15.68
CA GLU A 26 7.61 1.95 -16.35
C GLU A 26 6.49 2.21 -15.35
N ASN A 27 5.45 2.92 -15.79
CA ASN A 27 4.33 3.35 -14.95
C ASN A 27 2.99 3.07 -15.63
N PHE A 28 2.13 2.26 -15.00
CA PHE A 28 0.77 1.99 -15.47
C PHE A 28 -0.23 2.35 -14.39
N MET A 29 -0.97 3.45 -14.58
CA MET A 29 -1.82 4.01 -13.53
C MET A 29 -3.16 4.44 -14.08
N PHE A 30 -4.23 3.99 -13.43
CA PHE A 30 -5.60 4.23 -13.90
C PHE A 30 -6.45 4.74 -12.75
N SER A 31 -6.97 5.96 -12.88
CA SER A 31 -7.75 6.62 -11.82
C SER A 31 -8.97 5.78 -11.43
N GLY A 32 -9.18 5.60 -10.14
CA GLY A 32 -10.31 4.83 -9.60
C GLY A 32 -10.18 3.30 -9.72
N CYS A 33 -9.14 2.77 -10.36
CA CYS A 33 -8.92 1.34 -10.49
C CYS A 33 -7.86 0.86 -9.51
N GLU A 34 -8.24 0.00 -8.59
CA GLU A 34 -7.35 -0.50 -7.54
C GLU A 34 -6.73 -1.85 -7.93
N PRO A 35 -5.40 -1.96 -8.03
CA PRO A 35 -4.76 -3.17 -8.54
C PRO A 35 -5.01 -4.43 -7.69
N LEU A 36 -5.22 -4.26 -6.38
CA LEU A 36 -5.28 -5.38 -5.43
C LEU A 36 -6.69 -5.76 -4.98
N PHE A 37 -7.70 -4.95 -5.27
CA PHE A 37 -9.07 -5.23 -4.84
C PHE A 37 -10.08 -4.68 -5.86
N HIS A 38 -11.27 -5.25 -5.90
CA HIS A 38 -12.37 -4.75 -6.71
C HIS A 38 -13.44 -4.12 -5.81
N PRO A 39 -13.72 -2.81 -5.92
CA PRO A 39 -14.84 -2.22 -5.18
C PRO A 39 -16.22 -2.69 -5.70
N TYR A 40 -16.29 -3.34 -6.87
CA TYR A 40 -17.53 -3.84 -7.46
C TYR A 40 -17.35 -5.29 -7.89
N GLN A 41 -18.17 -6.20 -7.33
CA GLN A 41 -18.09 -7.65 -7.50
C GLN A 41 -18.38 -8.15 -8.93
N ASP A 42 -18.73 -7.28 -9.86
CA ASP A 42 -18.97 -7.65 -11.25
C ASP A 42 -17.72 -7.41 -12.09
N ALA A 43 -17.03 -8.50 -12.44
CA ALA A 43 -15.84 -8.56 -13.28
C ALA A 43 -16.06 -8.10 -14.74
N LYS A 44 -17.03 -7.22 -15.00
CA LYS A 44 -17.36 -6.64 -16.30
C LYS A 44 -17.33 -5.13 -16.18
N GLY A 45 -16.19 -4.52 -16.46
CA GLY A 45 -16.04 -3.08 -16.41
C GLY A 45 -14.62 -2.63 -16.73
N CYS A 46 -14.48 -1.37 -17.13
CA CYS A 46 -13.23 -0.76 -17.58
C CYS A 46 -12.04 -1.03 -16.64
N CYS A 47 -12.23 -1.02 -15.31
CA CYS A 47 -11.14 -1.29 -14.38
C CYS A 47 -10.63 -2.74 -14.42
N ALA A 48 -11.48 -3.74 -14.66
CA ALA A 48 -11.05 -5.12 -14.78
C ALA A 48 -10.07 -5.27 -15.96
N ASP A 49 -10.41 -4.72 -17.12
CA ASP A 49 -9.56 -4.75 -18.32
C ASP A 49 -8.24 -4.00 -18.11
N LEU A 50 -8.30 -2.84 -17.44
CA LEU A 50 -7.10 -2.06 -17.13
C LEU A 50 -6.19 -2.77 -16.12
N ILE A 51 -6.77 -3.48 -15.14
CA ILE A 51 -6.00 -4.30 -14.20
C ILE A 51 -5.39 -5.50 -14.92
N HIS A 52 -6.14 -6.18 -15.78
CA HIS A 52 -5.60 -7.25 -16.64
C HIS A 52 -4.45 -6.74 -17.51
N PHE A 53 -4.57 -5.55 -18.08
CA PHE A 53 -3.51 -4.91 -18.84
C PHE A 53 -2.27 -4.65 -17.96
N MET A 54 -2.43 -4.06 -16.78
CA MET A 54 -1.32 -3.84 -15.83
C MET A 54 -0.61 -5.16 -15.49
N PHE A 55 -1.36 -6.21 -15.17
CA PHE A 55 -0.81 -7.50 -14.78
C PHE A 55 -0.10 -8.17 -15.97
N SER A 56 -0.67 -8.09 -17.17
CA SER A 56 -0.04 -8.58 -18.39
C SER A 56 1.30 -7.90 -18.67
N LYS A 57 1.38 -6.57 -18.47
CA LYS A 57 2.64 -5.83 -18.58
C LYS A 57 3.68 -6.29 -17.57
N VAL A 58 3.30 -6.46 -16.30
CA VAL A 58 4.20 -6.99 -15.27
C VAL A 58 4.70 -8.39 -15.63
N LYS A 59 3.79 -9.30 -16.01
CA LYS A 59 4.13 -10.69 -16.38
C LYS A 59 5.07 -10.75 -17.58
N LYS A 60 4.90 -9.86 -18.56
CA LYS A 60 5.75 -9.76 -19.75
C LYS A 60 7.11 -9.14 -19.44
N MET A 61 7.14 -8.05 -18.67
CA MET A 61 8.36 -7.31 -18.38
C MET A 61 9.25 -8.00 -17.36
N LYS A 62 8.66 -8.74 -16.41
CA LYS A 62 9.32 -9.38 -15.29
C LYS A 62 10.27 -8.44 -14.51
N PRO A 63 9.75 -7.35 -13.92
CA PRO A 63 10.59 -6.37 -13.26
C PRO A 63 11.28 -6.94 -12.01
N ASP A 64 12.47 -6.43 -11.70
CA ASP A 64 13.17 -6.74 -10.43
C ASP A 64 12.37 -6.24 -9.22
N VAL A 65 11.77 -5.05 -9.35
CA VAL A 65 10.95 -4.44 -8.31
C VAL A 65 9.62 -3.97 -8.89
N LEU A 66 8.52 -4.42 -8.28
CA LEU A 66 7.18 -3.93 -8.56
C LEU A 66 6.66 -3.10 -7.39
N PHE A 67 6.51 -1.79 -7.61
CA PHE A 67 5.72 -0.94 -6.74
C PHE A 67 4.23 -1.04 -7.10
N ILE A 68 3.41 -1.43 -6.14
CA ILE A 68 1.95 -1.40 -6.20
C ILE A 68 1.47 -0.28 -5.29
N ILE A 69 0.94 0.78 -5.89
CA ILE A 69 0.53 1.98 -5.17
C ILE A 69 -0.98 2.17 -5.32
N SER A 70 -1.72 1.93 -4.25
CA SER A 70 -3.17 2.00 -4.20
C SER A 70 -3.63 3.00 -3.16
N ARG A 71 -4.79 3.63 -3.41
CA ARG A 71 -5.55 4.25 -2.32
C ARG A 71 -6.34 3.13 -1.69
N TYR A 72 -6.49 3.10 -0.38
CA TYR A 72 -7.32 2.07 0.29
C TYR A 72 -8.79 2.48 0.16
N PHE A 73 -9.27 2.58 -1.08
CA PHE A 73 -10.57 3.11 -1.42
C PHE A 73 -11.64 2.03 -1.26
N SER A 74 -11.92 1.65 -0.02
CA SER A 74 -13.15 1.01 0.46
C SER A 74 -12.95 0.68 1.94
N ASP A 75 -13.97 0.90 2.77
CA ASP A 75 -14.22 0.47 4.16
C ASP A 75 -13.08 0.42 5.20
N PHE A 76 -11.78 0.38 4.89
CA PHE A 76 -10.69 0.41 5.87
C PHE A 76 -10.68 1.67 6.74
N SER A 77 -11.29 2.77 6.27
CA SER A 77 -11.47 3.99 7.07
C SER A 77 -12.81 4.03 7.83
N GLN A 78 -13.72 3.07 7.62
CA GLN A 78 -15.07 3.05 8.19
C GLN A 78 -15.41 1.79 8.99
N LYS A 79 -14.80 0.65 8.66
CA LYS A 79 -14.92 -0.65 9.33
C LYS A 79 -13.53 -1.17 9.67
N PRO A 80 -13.29 -1.55 10.94
CA PRO A 80 -12.05 -2.18 11.34
C PRO A 80 -11.81 -3.45 10.52
N TYR A 81 -10.55 -3.68 10.20
CA TYR A 81 -10.06 -4.93 9.64
C TYR A 81 -10.43 -6.13 10.54
N GLU A 82 -11.23 -7.08 10.02
CA GLU A 82 -11.62 -8.30 10.76
C GLU A 82 -10.59 -9.44 10.63
N GLY A 83 -9.31 -9.11 10.65
CA GLY A 83 -8.23 -10.10 10.64
C GLY A 83 -7.99 -10.77 9.28
N ALA A 84 -7.28 -11.90 9.30
CA ALA A 84 -6.76 -12.58 8.09
C ALA A 84 -7.84 -13.15 7.15
N PHE A 85 -9.10 -13.22 7.58
CA PHE A 85 -10.23 -13.77 6.81
C PHE A 85 -11.08 -12.70 6.11
N ASP A 86 -10.68 -11.44 6.19
CA ASP A 86 -11.32 -10.35 5.44
C ASP A 86 -11.24 -10.62 3.92
N SER A 87 -12.36 -10.46 3.22
CA SER A 87 -12.48 -10.76 1.80
C SER A 87 -11.52 -9.92 0.93
N LEU A 88 -11.19 -8.70 1.36
CA LEU A 88 -10.23 -7.83 0.68
C LEU A 88 -8.80 -8.38 0.78
N VAL A 89 -8.46 -9.03 1.89
CA VAL A 89 -7.14 -9.66 2.09
C VAL A 89 -7.01 -10.89 1.21
N ILE A 90 -8.06 -11.71 1.17
CA ILE A 90 -8.09 -12.91 0.35
C ILE A 90 -7.94 -12.53 -1.12
N GLU A 91 -8.66 -11.50 -1.58
CA GLU A 91 -8.54 -11.01 -2.96
C GLU A 91 -7.16 -10.44 -3.26
N ALA A 92 -6.63 -9.57 -2.38
CA ALA A 92 -5.29 -9.02 -2.53
C ALA A 92 -4.23 -10.12 -2.58
N ASN A 93 -4.31 -11.11 -1.69
CA ASN A 93 -3.38 -12.24 -1.66
C ASN A 93 -3.47 -13.08 -2.93
N LYS A 94 -4.69 -13.33 -3.44
CA LYS A 94 -4.88 -14.03 -4.72
C LYS A 94 -4.17 -13.28 -5.85
N ARG A 95 -4.39 -11.97 -5.97
CA ARG A 95 -3.76 -11.15 -7.02
C ARG A 95 -2.23 -11.08 -6.87
N LEU A 96 -1.73 -10.94 -5.64
CA LEU A 96 -0.29 -10.99 -5.36
C LEU A 96 0.31 -12.34 -5.73
N SER A 97 -0.40 -13.44 -5.49
CA SER A 97 0.06 -14.78 -5.87
C SER A 97 0.19 -14.95 -7.38
N GLU A 98 -0.60 -14.23 -8.19
CA GLU A 98 -0.46 -14.23 -9.65
C GLU A 98 0.76 -13.45 -10.15
N LEU A 99 1.23 -12.46 -9.39
CA LEU A 99 2.35 -11.60 -9.76
C LEU A 99 3.68 -12.13 -9.22
N LYS A 100 3.66 -12.77 -8.05
CA LYS A 100 4.85 -13.30 -7.35
C LYS A 100 5.78 -14.15 -8.23
N PRO A 101 5.31 -15.03 -9.13
CA PRO A 101 6.21 -15.83 -9.98
C PRO A 101 6.97 -15.00 -11.04
N HIS A 102 6.58 -13.74 -11.25
CA HIS A 102 7.08 -12.90 -12.33
C HIS A 102 7.89 -11.68 -11.84
N VAL A 103 8.02 -11.49 -10.54
CA VAL A 103 8.66 -10.31 -9.95
C VAL A 103 9.56 -10.76 -8.80
N ALA A 104 10.78 -10.25 -8.72
CA ALA A 104 11.69 -10.60 -7.63
C ALA A 104 11.25 -9.98 -6.29
N THR A 105 10.89 -8.69 -6.29
CA THR A 105 10.43 -7.97 -5.10
C THR A 105 9.14 -7.18 -5.37
N ILE A 106 8.14 -7.34 -4.52
CA ILE A 106 6.89 -6.55 -4.57
C ILE A 106 6.86 -5.61 -3.36
N ILE A 107 6.72 -4.31 -3.62
CA ILE A 107 6.55 -3.28 -2.60
C ILE A 107 5.14 -2.72 -2.73
N ILE A 108 4.36 -2.81 -1.66
CA ILE A 108 2.98 -2.31 -1.61
C ILE A 108 2.97 -1.05 -0.76
N SER A 109 2.41 0.05 -1.27
CA SER A 109 2.25 1.26 -0.48
C SER A 109 1.27 1.01 0.66
N GLY A 110 1.62 1.47 1.87
CA GLY A 110 0.67 1.52 2.99
C GLY A 110 -0.50 2.47 2.72
N ALA A 111 -1.52 2.42 3.57
CA ALA A 111 -2.71 3.27 3.40
C ALA A 111 -2.35 4.73 3.40
N MET A 112 -2.76 5.48 2.38
CA MET A 112 -2.61 6.93 2.42
C MET A 112 -3.76 7.50 3.25
N PRO A 113 -3.46 8.26 4.32
CA PRO A 113 -4.49 8.85 5.15
C PRO A 113 -5.35 9.78 4.29
N LYS A 114 -6.67 9.71 4.47
CA LYS A 114 -7.59 10.69 3.91
C LYS A 114 -7.69 11.82 4.93
N TRP A 115 -7.34 13.03 4.51
CA TRP A 115 -7.37 14.20 5.38
C TRP A 115 -8.71 14.91 5.24
N ASP A 116 -9.66 14.56 6.10
CA ASP A 116 -10.98 15.17 6.15
C ASP A 116 -11.37 15.71 7.54
N TYR A 117 -10.43 15.82 8.50
CA TYR A 117 -10.34 16.78 9.63
C TYR A 117 -9.57 16.22 10.86
N GLU A 118 -9.20 14.94 10.91
CA GLU A 118 -8.61 14.30 12.11
C GLU A 118 -7.17 13.78 11.93
N ILE A 119 -6.27 14.65 11.46
CA ILE A 119 -4.87 14.27 11.19
C ILE A 119 -4.12 13.75 12.43
N GLY A 120 -4.45 14.28 13.61
CA GLY A 120 -3.78 13.92 14.87
C GLY A 120 -3.93 12.44 15.21
N ASN A 121 -5.16 11.91 15.13
CA ASN A 121 -5.48 10.54 15.52
C ASN A 121 -4.82 9.50 14.61
N GLU A 122 -4.83 9.73 13.29
CA GLU A 122 -4.24 8.80 12.33
C GLU A 122 -2.71 8.83 12.33
N VAL A 123 -2.10 9.97 12.62
CA VAL A 123 -0.65 10.08 12.88
C VAL A 123 -0.29 9.37 14.19
N ASN A 124 -1.04 9.61 15.26
CA ASN A 124 -0.86 8.99 16.58
C ASN A 124 -0.89 7.45 16.50
N ARG A 125 -1.88 6.91 15.78
CA ARG A 125 -2.06 5.47 15.56
C ARG A 125 -0.86 4.84 14.82
N ARG A 126 -0.35 5.50 13.77
CA ARG A 126 0.75 4.96 12.94
C ARG A 126 2.11 5.07 13.61
N LEU A 127 2.30 6.11 14.41
CA LEU A 127 3.51 6.30 15.19
C LEU A 127 3.52 5.47 16.49
N LYS A 128 2.45 4.71 16.78
CA LYS A 128 2.26 3.98 18.06
C LYS A 128 2.40 4.90 19.28
N MET A 129 1.87 6.12 19.19
CA MET A 129 2.01 7.18 20.19
C MET A 129 1.07 7.04 21.42
N ASP A 130 0.62 5.84 21.75
CA ASP A 130 0.03 5.55 23.07
C ASP A 130 1.08 5.58 24.20
N LEU A 131 2.32 5.95 23.87
CA LEU A 131 3.31 6.46 24.81
C LEU A 131 3.07 7.96 24.99
N SER A 132 2.81 8.39 26.22
CA SER A 132 2.64 9.81 26.52
C SER A 132 3.94 10.56 26.22
N PHE A 133 3.86 11.87 25.96
CA PHE A 133 5.03 12.71 25.68
C PHE A 133 6.07 12.70 26.83
N HIS A 134 5.65 12.32 28.05
CA HIS A 134 6.54 12.12 29.20
C HIS A 134 7.37 10.84 29.15
N ASP A 135 6.91 9.82 28.42
CA ASP A 135 7.59 8.53 28.29
C ASP A 135 8.80 8.60 27.31
N LEU A 136 9.03 9.78 26.71
CA LEU A 136 10.09 10.02 25.73
C LEU A 136 11.35 10.67 26.33
N VAL A 137 11.47 10.79 27.66
CA VAL A 137 12.69 11.28 28.33
C VAL A 137 13.58 10.11 28.75
N PHE A 138 14.61 9.83 27.95
CA PHE A 138 15.67 8.90 28.32
C PHE A 138 16.67 9.56 29.28
N SER A 139 16.57 9.27 30.58
CA SER A 139 17.76 9.23 31.44
C SER A 139 17.58 8.27 32.62
N SER A 140 18.43 7.25 32.60
CA SER A 140 18.88 6.35 33.66
C SER A 140 18.48 6.70 35.10
N SER A 141 17.85 5.75 35.80
CA SER A 141 18.46 5.04 36.94
C SER A 141 17.50 4.01 37.54
N TYR A 142 17.86 2.74 37.37
CA TYR A 142 17.79 1.66 38.33
C TYR A 142 16.78 1.67 39.49
N ASN A 143 16.06 0.54 39.54
CA ASN A 143 15.95 -0.40 40.68
C ASN A 143 14.63 -0.48 41.48
N LEU A 144 14.06 -1.69 41.34
CA LEU A 144 13.64 -2.65 42.38
C LEU A 144 12.24 -2.53 43.02
N ILE A 145 11.41 -3.54 42.66
CA ILE A 145 10.53 -4.44 43.46
C ILE A 145 10.28 -3.99 44.92
N PRO A 146 9.03 -3.86 45.43
CA PRO A 146 8.24 -4.98 46.00
C PRO A 146 6.70 -4.76 45.94
N GLY A 147 5.78 -5.67 46.30
CA GLY A 147 5.78 -7.01 46.88
C GLY A 147 4.34 -7.54 46.89
#